data_AF-W2JKY5-F1
#
_entry.id   AF-W2JKY5-F1
#
_cell.length_a   1.000
_cell.length_b   1.000
_cell.length_c   1.000
_cell.angle_alpha   90.00
_cell.angle_beta   90.00
_cell.angle_gamma   90.00
#
_symmetry.space_group_name_H-M   'P 1'
#
loop_
_entity.id
_entity.type
_entity.pdbx_description
1 polymer ?
#
loop_
_entity_poly.entity_id
_entity_poly.type
_entity_poly.pdbx_seq_one_letter_code
_entity_poly.pdbx_strand_id
1 'polypeptide(L)' 'MDRMPVSFCERFLVRKNAKMEPISAATLQKYIDLLYTYVRDDIALKLSEKFGVVIRDGRHFIVMAVFDDPTVS' A
#
# COMPACT_ATOMS: atom_id res chain seq x y z
N MET A 1 -2.08 -24.35 6.29
CA MET A 1 -1.46 -23.03 6.05
C MET A 1 -0.50 -23.17 4.90
N ASP A 2 -0.92 -22.73 3.71
CA ASP A 2 -0.07 -22.68 2.53
C ASP A 2 1.17 -21.85 2.82
N ARG A 3 2.34 -22.49 2.74
CA ARG A 3 3.63 -21.84 2.97
C ARG A 3 3.91 -20.92 1.78
N MET A 4 3.62 -19.63 1.94
CA MET A 4 4.03 -18.60 1.00
C MET A 4 5.56 -18.68 0.84
N PRO A 5 6.08 -18.92 -0.38
CA PRO A 5 7.51 -19.13 -0.57
C PRO A 5 8.21 -17.79 -0.37
N VAL A 6 8.80 -17.62 0.81
CA VAL A 6 9.57 -16.44 1.19
C VAL A 6 10.75 -16.32 0.23
N SER A 7 10.59 -15.48 -0.79
CA SER A 7 11.59 -15.20 -1.80
C SER A 7 12.85 -14.62 -1.14
N PHE A 8 14.00 -14.73 -1.79
CA PHE A 8 15.29 -14.35 -1.20
C PHE A 8 15.32 -12.91 -0.66
N CYS A 9 14.59 -11.98 -1.30
CA CYS A 9 14.45 -10.59 -0.86
C CYS A 9 13.68 -10.44 0.47
N GLU A 10 12.71 -11.31 0.73
CA GLU A 10 11.92 -11.29 1.95
C GLU A 10 12.70 -11.84 3.15
N ARG A 11 13.70 -12.70 2.95
CA ARG A 11 14.53 -13.23 4.06
C ARG A 11 15.28 -12.14 4.83
N PHE A 12 15.78 -11.12 4.14
CA PHE A 12 16.46 -10.01 4.81
C PHE A 12 15.49 -9.20 5.68
N LEU A 13 14.31 -8.90 5.15
CA LEU A 13 13.24 -8.21 5.87
C LEU A 13 12.75 -9.03 7.06
N VAL A 14 12.54 -10.34 6.89
CA VAL A 14 12.16 -11.25 7.98
C VAL A 14 13.21 -11.28 9.08
N ARG A 15 14.50 -11.35 8.74
CA ARG A 15 15.60 -11.30 9.73
C ARG A 15 15.67 -9.96 10.45
N LYS A 16 15.41 -8.85 9.76
CA LYS A 16 15.36 -7.53 10.38
C LYS A 16 14.17 -7.41 11.32
N ASN A 17 13.00 -7.91 10.90
CA ASN A 17 11.77 -7.91 11.70
C ASN A 17 11.88 -8.79 12.94
N ALA A 18 12.54 -9.95 12.85
CA ALA A 18 12.78 -10.84 13.98
C ALA A 18 13.74 -10.26 15.04
N LYS A 19 14.53 -9.23 14.70
CA LYS A 19 15.42 -8.52 15.63
C LYS A 19 14.75 -7.31 16.28
N MET A 20 13.55 -6.93 15.83
CA MET A 20 12.80 -5.84 16.45
C MET A 20 12.01 -6.37 17.65
N GLU A 21 11.78 -5.51 18.63
CA GLU A 21 10.89 -5.82 19.73
C GLU A 21 9.49 -6.18 19.20
N PRO A 22 8.84 -7.21 19.78
CA PRO A 22 7.53 -7.62 19.34
C PRO A 22 6.53 -6.48 19.54
N ILE A 23 5.88 -6.10 18.44
CA ILE A 23 4.81 -5.12 18.43
C ILE A 23 3.46 -5.84 18.52
N SER A 24 2.49 -5.24 19.22
CA SER A 24 1.13 -5.80 19.24
C SER A 24 0.52 -5.78 17.85
N ALA A 25 -0.30 -6.78 17.51
CA ALA A 25 -0.97 -6.84 16.21
C ALA A 25 -1.83 -5.59 15.95
N ALA A 26 -2.50 -5.07 16.99
CA ALA A 26 -3.31 -3.85 16.89
C ALA A 26 -2.45 -2.61 16.57
N THR A 27 -1.30 -2.47 17.21
CA THR A 27 -0.38 -1.36 16.94
C THR A 27 0.24 -1.48 15.55
N LEU A 28 0.61 -2.69 15.12
CA LEU A 28 1.12 -2.94 13.77
C LEU A 28 0.07 -2.55 12.71
N GLN A 29 -1.18 -2.97 12.89
CA GLN A 29 -2.27 -2.61 11.98
C GLN A 29 -2.44 -1.09 11.89
N LYS A 30 -2.44 -0.39 13.03
CA LYS A 30 -2.51 1.07 13.07
C LYS A 30 -1.39 1.74 12.26
N TYR A 31 -0.15 1.26 12.39
CA TYR A 31 0.97 1.81 11.61
C TYR A 31 0.85 1.53 10.12
N ILE A 32 0.37 0.35 9.75
CA ILE A 32 0.09 0.00 8.35
C ILE A 32 -0.98 0.94 7.78
N ASP A 33 -2.07 1.16 8.48
CA ASP A 33 -3.17 2.05 8.04
C ASP A 33 -2.70 3.51 7.89
N LEU A 34 -1.87 3.98 8.83
CA LEU A 34 -1.24 5.31 8.75
C LEU A 34 -0.32 5.43 7.54
N LEU A 35 0.50 4.41 7.28
CA LEU A 35 1.39 4.38 6.12
C LEU A 35 0.59 4.40 4.81
N TYR A 36 -0.49 3.62 4.73
CA TYR A 36 -1.37 3.63 3.56
C TYR A 36 -2.02 5.00 3.34
N THR A 37 -2.45 5.68 4.41
CA THR A 37 -3.02 7.03 4.30
C THR A 37 -1.97 8.03 3.83
N TYR A 38 -0.81 8.06 4.49
CA TYR A 38 0.29 8.97 4.14
C TYR A 38 0.76 8.81 2.69
N VAL A 39 0.98 7.57 2.25
CA VAL A 39 1.41 7.29 0.87
C VAL A 39 0.34 7.68 -0.13
N ARG A 40 -0.94 7.42 0.16
CA ARG A 40 -2.05 7.83 -0.70
C ARG A 40 -2.09 9.33 -0.89
N ASP A 41 -1.95 10.09 0.21
CA ASP A 41 -2.01 11.54 0.20
C ASP A 41 -0.81 12.16 -0.53
N ASP A 42 0.41 11.64 -0.30
CA ASP A 42 1.62 12.08 -1.02
C ASP A 42 1.53 11.79 -2.53
N ILE A 43 0.98 10.63 -2.91
CA ILE A 43 0.73 10.30 -4.32
C ILE A 43 -0.32 11.24 -4.90
N ALA A 44 -1.43 11.48 -4.19
CA ALA A 44 -2.50 12.38 -4.64
C ALA A 44 -1.99 13.82 -4.84
N LEU A 45 -1.11 14.31 -3.97
CA LEU A 45 -0.49 15.64 -4.10
C LEU A 45 0.43 15.76 -5.32
N LYS A 46 1.07 14.67 -5.75
CA LYS A 46 1.98 14.65 -6.90
C LYS A 46 1.26 14.35 -8.20
N LEU A 47 0.07 13.75 -8.13
CA LEU A 47 -0.74 13.41 -9.29
C LEU A 47 -1.37 14.68 -9.87
N SER A 48 -1.39 14.77 -11.21
CA SER A 48 -2.23 15.75 -11.89
C SER A 48 -3.71 15.41 -11.68
N GLU A 49 -4.58 16.42 -11.61
CA GLU A 49 -6.04 16.28 -11.44
C GLU A 49 -6.72 15.33 -12.45
N LYS A 50 -6.05 15.04 -13.58
CA LYS A 50 -6.49 14.08 -14.60
C LYS A 50 -6.36 12.62 -14.18
N PHE A 51 -5.79 12.34 -13.02
CA PHE A 51 -5.53 11.00 -12.53
C PHE A 51 -6.08 10.84 -11.12
N GLY A 52 -6.49 9.62 -10.81
CA GLY A 52 -7.03 9.22 -9.52
C GLY A 52 -6.26 8.04 -8.97
N VAL A 53 -6.25 7.92 -7.64
CA VAL A 53 -5.63 6.82 -6.93
C VAL A 53 -6.71 5.89 -6.40
N VAL A 54 -6.69 4.63 -6.82
CA VAL A 54 -7.59 3.60 -6.32
C VAL A 54 -6.78 2.50 -5.65
N ILE A 55 -7.30 1.96 -4.54
CA ILE A 55 -6.70 0.82 -3.87
C ILE A 55 -7.33 -0.46 -4.43
N ARG A 56 -6.53 -1.31 -5.05
CA ARG A 56 -6.95 -2.63 -5.51
C ARG A 56 -6.58 -3.69 -4.47
N ASP A 57 -7.57 -4.49 -4.09
CA ASP A 57 -7.45 -5.65 -3.18
C ASP A 57 -6.79 -5.32 -1.82
N GLY A 58 -6.92 -4.07 -1.37
CA GLY A 58 -6.36 -3.57 -0.10
C GLY A 58 -4.84 -3.52 -0.03
N ARG A 59 -4.12 -3.84 -1.12
CA ARG A 59 -2.67 -4.06 -1.09
C ARG A 59 -1.90 -3.22 -2.11
N HIS A 60 -2.52 -2.87 -3.22
CA HIS A 60 -1.85 -2.16 -4.31
C HIS A 60 -2.54 -0.83 -4.61
N PHE A 61 -1.75 0.24 -4.71
CA PHE A 61 -2.23 1.49 -5.30
C PHE A 61 -2.14 1.38 -6.81
N ILE A 62 -3.25 1.68 -7.49
CA ILE A 62 -3.29 1.80 -8.95
C ILE A 62 -3.59 3.25 -9.28
N VAL A 63 -2.72 3.85 -10.10
CA VAL A 63 -2.92 5.16 -10.70
C VAL A 63 -3.71 4.95 -11.99
N MET A 64 -4.92 5.49 -12.05
CA MET A 64 -5.76 5.46 -13.24
C MET A 64 -5.98 6.87 -13.77
N ALA A 65 -6.07 7.03 -15.09
CA ALA A 65 -6.54 8.28 -15.66
C ALA A 65 -8.02 8.44 -15.31
N VAL A 66 -8.36 9.52 -14.62
CA VAL A 66 -9.74 9.95 -14.40
C VAL A 66 -10.12 10.74 -15.64
N PHE A 67 -10.59 10.04 -16.66
CA PHE A 67 -11.35 10.68 -17.73
C PHE A 67 -12.76 10.84 -17.20
N ASP A 68 -13.05 12.00 -16.60
CA ASP A 68 -14.43 12.47 -16.55
C ASP A 68 -14.72 13.04 -17.95
N ASP A 69 -15.02 12.15 -18.89
CA ASP A 69 -15.50 12.53 -20.22
C ASP A 69 -17.02 12.55 -20.19
N PRO A 70 -17.67 13.73 -20.08
CA PRO A 70 -19.12 13.85 -20.09
C PRO A 70 -19.76 13.43 -21.43
N THR A 71 -18.95 13.05 -22.44
CA THR A 71 -19.44 12.54 -23.72
C THR A 71 -19.48 11.01 -23.82
N VAL A 72 -18.94 10.28 -22.85
CA VAL A 72 -19.05 8.82 -22.77
C VAL A 72 -20.20 8.47 -21.82
N SER A 73 -21.43 8.48 -22.37
CA SER A 73 -22.64 7.87 -21.79
C SER A 73 -22.69 6.36 -22.06
#